data_AF-A0A7Z2VWB1-F1
#
_entry.id   AF-A0A7Z2VWB1-F1
#
_cell.length_a   1.000
_cell.length_b   1.000
_cell.length_c   1.000
_cell.angle_alpha   90.00
_cell.angle_beta   90.00
_cell.angle_gamma   90.00
#
_symmetry.space_group_name_H-M   'P 1'
#
loop_
_entity.id
_entity.type
_entity.pdbx_description
1 polymer ?
#
loop_
_entity_poly.entity_id
_entity_poly.type
_entity_poly.pdbx_seq_one_letter_code
_entity_poly.pdbx_strand_id
1 'polypeptide(L)'
;MSAFLQFVQANGIIVPDTFTPGRWIRCKTESHPRKKNASIKLADDGLVGWCQDYAVHMEPLTWRAGDGAALAAPIDRAEIARRQAARRADLVNATHAARAAYAACAPLRDSHPYLVNKSLGVAGCVGLRVDAAGWLVIPMLYNGKVLSLQRISPDGEKKFHPGATTKYAYYAIERPGAVVTVLVEGFATGLTVFQAIPNSRVIVGFNAGNLALVAERMERRGMGVVCADNDHETEMRRGFNPGLDAARAAAEVLGVGVAFPTCEQGTDWNDYVMEQMELAHAGQRFSFSRKRTAIQIQTSVFADVKLKVMRAAQLMRAK
;
A
#
# COMPACT_ATOMS: atom_id res chain seq x y z
N MET A 1 -8.23 22.49 -30.40
CA MET A 1 -7.58 22.45 -29.06
C MET A 1 -8.07 23.55 -28.11
N SER A 2 -8.00 24.85 -28.48
CA SER A 2 -8.44 25.96 -27.59
C SER A 2 -9.91 25.83 -27.12
N ALA A 3 -10.84 25.50 -28.03
CA ALA A 3 -12.26 25.33 -27.69
C ALA A 3 -12.53 24.17 -26.70
N PHE A 4 -11.81 23.05 -26.83
CA PHE A 4 -11.90 21.94 -25.86
C PHE A 4 -11.43 22.36 -24.47
N LEU A 5 -10.31 23.09 -24.37
CA LEU A 5 -9.80 23.54 -23.08
C LEU A 5 -10.73 24.58 -22.43
N GLN A 6 -11.39 25.43 -23.23
CA GLN A 6 -12.45 26.31 -22.75
C GLN A 6 -13.66 25.52 -22.22
N PHE A 7 -14.07 24.45 -22.92
CA PHE A 7 -15.10 23.53 -22.43
C PHE A 7 -14.69 22.87 -21.10
N VAL A 8 -13.43 22.45 -20.96
CA VAL A 8 -12.90 21.91 -19.69
C VAL A 8 -12.98 22.95 -18.56
N GLN A 9 -12.52 24.18 -18.82
CA GLN A 9 -12.57 25.27 -17.83
C GLN A 9 -13.99 25.64 -17.44
N ALA A 10 -14.91 25.70 -18.40
CA ALA A 10 -16.32 25.96 -18.14
C ALA A 10 -16.93 24.94 -17.17
N ASN A 11 -16.41 23.71 -17.13
CA ASN A 11 -16.83 22.66 -16.21
C ASN A 11 -16.04 22.64 -14.88
N GLY A 12 -15.41 23.76 -14.50
CA GLY A 12 -14.73 23.94 -13.21
C GLY A 12 -13.45 23.13 -13.06
N ILE A 13 -12.90 22.62 -14.16
CA ILE A 13 -11.65 21.85 -14.18
C ILE A 13 -10.50 22.79 -14.52
N ILE A 14 -9.49 22.80 -13.66
CA ILE A 14 -8.28 23.60 -13.85
C ILE A 14 -7.39 22.88 -14.86
N VAL A 15 -7.30 23.46 -16.06
CA VAL A 15 -6.49 22.94 -17.16
C VAL A 15 -5.02 22.90 -16.75
N PRO A 16 -4.30 21.79 -17.01
CA PRO A 16 -2.89 21.67 -16.70
C PRO A 16 -2.03 22.51 -17.65
N ASP A 17 -0.88 22.98 -17.17
CA ASP A 17 0.07 23.79 -17.96
C ASP A 17 0.59 23.04 -19.19
N THR A 18 0.66 21.71 -19.11
CA THR A 18 1.02 20.82 -20.22
C THR A 18 -0.13 19.87 -20.53
N PHE A 19 -0.46 19.78 -21.82
CA PHE A 19 -1.54 18.94 -22.33
C PHE A 19 -1.09 18.21 -23.60
N THR A 20 -1.18 16.88 -23.59
CA THR A 20 -0.88 16.03 -24.74
C THR A 20 -2.13 15.25 -25.14
N PRO A 21 -2.62 15.38 -26.39
CA PRO A 21 -3.69 14.56 -26.92
C PRO A 21 -3.41 13.04 -26.80
N GLY A 22 -4.48 12.25 -26.89
CA GLY A 22 -4.43 10.78 -26.79
C GLY A 22 -4.38 10.24 -25.37
N ARG A 23 -3.97 11.05 -24.39
CA ARG A 23 -3.74 10.61 -23.00
C ARG A 23 -4.76 11.17 -22.01
N TRP A 24 -5.12 10.36 -21.02
CA TRP A 24 -5.87 10.82 -19.86
C TRP A 24 -4.95 11.60 -18.92
N ILE A 25 -5.39 12.80 -18.54
CA ILE A 25 -4.63 13.68 -17.65
C ILE A 25 -5.46 14.00 -16.42
N ARG A 26 -4.86 13.78 -15.24
CA ARG A 26 -5.46 14.08 -13.94
C ARG A 26 -5.30 15.56 -13.62
N CYS A 27 -6.42 16.24 -13.41
CA CYS A 27 -6.50 17.70 -13.24
C CYS A 27 -7.04 18.07 -11.85
N LYS A 28 -6.68 19.26 -11.38
CA LYS A 28 -7.32 19.89 -10.23
C LYS A 28 -8.67 20.45 -10.66
N THR A 29 -9.53 20.75 -9.70
CA THR A 29 -10.81 21.41 -9.94
C THR A 29 -10.93 22.61 -9.01
N GLU A 30 -11.81 23.55 -9.35
CA GLU A 30 -12.10 24.70 -8.49
C GLU A 30 -12.61 24.25 -7.12
N SER A 31 -13.38 23.15 -7.07
CA SER A 31 -13.89 22.55 -5.83
C SER A 31 -12.80 21.83 -5.02
N HIS A 32 -11.73 21.37 -5.66
CA HIS A 32 -10.63 20.62 -5.04
C HIS A 32 -9.27 21.13 -5.53
N PRO A 33 -8.85 22.37 -5.18
CA PRO A 33 -7.66 23.01 -5.76
C PRO A 33 -6.34 22.34 -5.33
N ARG A 34 -6.38 21.57 -4.23
CA ARG A 34 -5.21 20.85 -3.68
C ARG A 34 -5.13 19.38 -4.11
N LYS A 35 -6.12 18.85 -4.83
CA LYS A 35 -6.18 17.43 -5.22
C LYS A 35 -6.53 17.30 -6.70
N LYS A 36 -5.98 16.30 -7.37
CA LYS A 36 -6.34 16.02 -8.76
C LYS A 36 -7.67 15.27 -8.82
N ASN A 37 -8.79 15.99 -8.69
CA ASN A 37 -10.16 15.45 -8.64
C ASN A 37 -10.91 15.52 -9.98
N ALA A 38 -10.19 15.68 -11.09
CA ALA A 38 -10.76 15.55 -12.41
C ALA A 38 -9.86 14.75 -13.35
N SER A 39 -10.43 14.30 -14.46
CA SER A 39 -9.69 13.76 -15.60
C SER A 39 -10.17 14.42 -16.88
N ILE A 40 -9.23 14.66 -17.80
CA ILE A 40 -9.52 15.13 -19.16
C ILE A 40 -8.77 14.29 -20.18
N LYS A 41 -9.31 14.19 -21.40
CA LYS A 41 -8.63 13.59 -22.56
C LYS A 41 -9.16 14.25 -23.83
N LEU A 42 -8.29 14.56 -24.77
CA LEU A 42 -8.66 14.86 -26.16
C LEU A 42 -8.13 13.71 -27.02
N ALA A 43 -8.93 13.20 -27.94
CA ALA A 43 -8.49 12.21 -28.93
C ALA A 43 -7.35 12.78 -29.80
N ASP A 44 -6.54 11.91 -30.39
CA ASP A 44 -5.37 12.31 -31.18
C ASP A 44 -5.74 13.13 -32.43
N ASP A 45 -6.93 12.87 -32.99
CA ASP A 45 -7.50 13.63 -34.11
C ASP A 45 -8.01 15.03 -33.71
N GLY A 46 -8.11 15.32 -32.41
CA GLY A 46 -8.64 16.56 -31.88
C GLY A 46 -10.15 16.75 -32.06
N LEU A 47 -10.87 15.73 -32.54
CA LEU A 47 -12.29 15.82 -32.91
C LEU A 47 -13.23 15.53 -31.74
N VAL A 48 -12.77 14.73 -30.77
CA VAL A 48 -13.56 14.34 -29.60
C VAL A 48 -12.73 14.48 -28.33
N GLY A 49 -13.31 15.08 -27.29
CA GLY A 49 -12.70 15.22 -25.98
C GLY A 49 -13.65 14.83 -24.86
N TRP A 50 -13.08 14.56 -23.70
CA TRP A 50 -13.79 14.18 -22.49
C TRP A 50 -13.28 14.95 -21.29
N CYS A 51 -14.17 15.29 -20.37
CA CYS A 51 -13.80 15.82 -19.07
C CYS A 51 -14.73 15.32 -17.96
N GLN A 52 -14.19 15.08 -16.77
CA GLN A 52 -14.95 14.64 -15.61
C GLN A 52 -14.39 15.23 -14.32
N ASP A 53 -15.17 16.01 -13.57
CA ASP A 53 -14.92 16.26 -12.14
C ASP A 53 -15.67 15.20 -11.33
N TYR A 54 -14.93 14.38 -10.58
CA TYR A 54 -15.48 13.26 -9.81
C TYR A 54 -16.35 13.69 -8.63
N ALA A 55 -16.30 14.96 -8.22
CA ALA A 55 -17.16 15.49 -7.18
C ALA A 55 -18.59 15.71 -7.69
N VAL A 56 -18.73 16.08 -8.97
CA VAL A 56 -19.99 16.61 -9.52
C VAL A 56 -20.55 15.76 -10.65
N HIS A 57 -19.73 15.28 -11.58
CA HIS A 57 -20.21 14.55 -12.74
C HIS A 57 -20.43 13.07 -12.39
N MET A 58 -21.57 12.52 -12.83
CA MET A 58 -21.81 11.07 -12.74
C MET A 58 -21.00 10.30 -13.78
N GLU A 59 -20.93 10.84 -14.99
CA GLU A 59 -20.23 10.27 -16.13
C GLU A 59 -19.32 11.32 -16.78
N PRO A 60 -18.31 10.90 -17.56
CA PRO A 60 -17.52 11.83 -18.34
C PRO A 60 -18.39 12.62 -19.32
N LEU A 61 -18.25 13.93 -19.31
CA LEU A 61 -18.84 14.78 -20.33
C LEU A 61 -18.04 14.65 -21.61
N THR A 62 -18.72 14.66 -22.76
CA THR A 62 -18.10 14.57 -24.09
C THR A 62 -18.22 15.91 -24.81
N TRP A 63 -17.14 16.33 -25.43
CA TRP A 63 -17.04 17.49 -26.32
C TRP A 63 -16.69 17.02 -27.73
N ARG A 64 -17.30 17.60 -28.76
CA ARG A 64 -16.95 17.36 -30.16
C ARG A 64 -16.48 18.65 -30.84
N ALA A 65 -15.62 18.53 -31.85
CA ALA A 65 -15.19 19.67 -32.64
C ALA A 65 -16.40 20.33 -33.33
N GLY A 66 -16.60 21.62 -33.06
CA GLY A 66 -17.79 22.38 -33.46
C GLY A 66 -18.74 22.65 -32.29
N ASP A 67 -18.66 21.88 -31.20
CA ASP A 67 -19.36 22.21 -29.96
C ASP A 67 -18.72 23.46 -29.34
N GLY A 68 -19.57 24.41 -28.94
CA GLY A 68 -19.14 25.57 -28.16
C GLY A 68 -18.67 25.20 -26.75
N ALA A 69 -18.27 26.20 -25.96
CA ALA A 69 -17.91 26.02 -24.54
C ALA A 69 -19.15 25.82 -23.64
N ALA A 70 -20.12 25.01 -24.07
CA ALA A 70 -21.35 24.78 -23.34
C ALA A 70 -21.05 24.19 -21.95
N LEU A 71 -21.66 24.80 -20.92
CA LEU A 71 -21.65 24.28 -19.55
C LEU A 71 -22.35 22.92 -19.52
N ALA A 72 -21.87 22.01 -18.64
CA ALA A 72 -22.68 20.86 -18.26
C ALA A 72 -24.06 21.29 -17.77
N ALA A 73 -25.01 20.34 -17.82
CA ALA A 73 -26.30 20.47 -17.14
C ALA A 73 -26.09 20.97 -15.69
N PRO A 74 -27.02 21.78 -15.14
CA PRO A 74 -26.92 22.30 -13.79
C PRO A 74 -26.55 21.21 -12.78
N ILE A 75 -25.56 21.50 -11.93
CA ILE A 75 -25.08 20.56 -10.92
C ILE A 75 -26.18 20.34 -9.88
N ASP A 76 -26.76 19.13 -9.83
CA ASP A 76 -27.70 18.74 -8.78
C ASP A 76 -26.95 18.48 -7.46
N ARG A 77 -26.84 19.54 -6.65
CA ARG A 77 -26.18 19.50 -5.34
C ARG A 77 -26.91 18.59 -4.36
N ALA A 78 -28.23 18.44 -4.47
CA ALA A 78 -28.99 17.57 -3.58
C ALA A 78 -28.69 16.11 -3.87
N GLU A 79 -28.59 15.73 -5.14
CA GLU A 79 -28.18 14.38 -5.54
C GLU A 79 -26.74 14.07 -5.13
N ILE A 80 -25.81 15.01 -5.33
CA ILE A 80 -24.43 14.86 -4.86
C ILE A 80 -24.39 14.64 -3.35
N ALA A 81 -25.16 15.41 -2.58
CA ALA A 81 -25.25 15.26 -1.12
C ALA A 81 -25.84 13.90 -0.72
N ARG A 82 -26.93 13.44 -1.38
CA ARG A 82 -27.52 12.11 -1.16
C ARG A 82 -26.51 11.00 -1.43
N ARG A 83 -25.78 11.07 -2.54
CA ARG A 83 -24.73 10.11 -2.91
C ARG A 83 -23.58 10.09 -1.90
N GLN A 84 -23.15 11.26 -1.44
CA GLN A 84 -22.10 11.36 -0.42
C GLN A 84 -22.56 10.78 0.92
N ALA A 85 -23.81 11.03 1.33
CA ALA A 85 -24.41 10.47 2.53
C ALA A 85 -24.53 8.93 2.43
N ALA A 86 -25.00 8.40 1.30
CA ALA A 86 -25.10 6.97 1.05
C ALA A 86 -23.71 6.29 1.13
N ARG A 87 -22.70 6.82 0.42
CA ARG A 87 -21.32 6.30 0.51
C ARG A 87 -20.76 6.31 1.93
N ARG A 88 -21.08 7.34 2.71
CA ARG A 88 -20.66 7.43 4.12
C ARG A 88 -21.35 6.36 4.96
N ALA A 89 -22.65 6.13 4.76
CA ALA A 89 -23.39 5.09 5.45
C ALA A 89 -22.84 3.70 5.11
N ASP A 90 -22.59 3.42 3.82
CA ASP A 90 -22.01 2.17 3.34
C ASP A 90 -20.64 1.90 3.97
N LEU A 91 -19.79 2.92 4.08
CA LEU A 91 -18.47 2.80 4.71
C LEU A 91 -18.59 2.46 6.21
N VAL A 92 -19.53 3.07 6.92
CA VAL A 92 -19.78 2.76 8.34
C VAL A 92 -20.28 1.32 8.48
N ASN A 93 -21.23 0.91 7.66
CA ASN A 93 -21.78 -0.45 7.64
C ASN A 93 -20.69 -1.49 7.34
N ALA A 94 -19.86 -1.25 6.33
CA ALA A 94 -18.74 -2.13 5.98
C ALA A 94 -17.69 -2.21 7.11
N THR A 95 -17.43 -1.11 7.81
CA THR A 95 -16.54 -1.12 8.99
C THR A 95 -17.13 -1.95 10.13
N HIS A 96 -18.44 -1.85 10.37
CA HIS A 96 -19.13 -2.67 11.37
C HIS A 96 -19.13 -4.16 10.99
N ALA A 97 -19.37 -4.47 9.71
CA ALA A 97 -19.28 -5.83 9.18
C ALA A 97 -17.86 -6.41 9.33
N ALA A 98 -16.81 -5.63 9.06
CA ALA A 98 -15.43 -6.04 9.27
C ALA A 98 -15.15 -6.38 10.75
N ARG A 99 -15.66 -5.57 11.69
CA ARG A 99 -15.52 -5.84 13.14
C ARG A 99 -16.24 -7.11 13.56
N ALA A 100 -17.47 -7.31 13.10
CA ALA A 100 -18.25 -8.50 13.40
C ALA A 100 -17.57 -9.76 12.83
N ALA A 101 -17.11 -9.69 11.57
CA ALA A 101 -16.37 -10.78 10.93
C ALA A 101 -15.09 -11.12 11.71
N TYR A 102 -14.30 -10.12 12.10
CA TYR A 102 -13.11 -10.33 12.92
C TYR A 102 -13.44 -11.01 14.24
N ALA A 103 -14.47 -10.52 14.94
CA ALA A 103 -14.90 -11.04 16.24
C ALA A 103 -15.33 -12.52 16.17
N ALA A 104 -15.95 -12.95 15.06
CA ALA A 104 -16.38 -14.31 14.82
C ALA A 104 -15.24 -15.30 14.47
N CYS A 105 -14.06 -14.80 14.07
CA CYS A 105 -12.92 -15.65 13.73
C CYS A 105 -12.25 -16.24 14.98
N ALA A 106 -11.72 -17.45 14.85
CA ALA A 106 -10.95 -18.10 15.92
C ALA A 106 -9.55 -17.47 16.02
N PRO A 107 -8.95 -17.31 17.21
CA PRO A 107 -7.55 -16.90 17.33
C PRO A 107 -6.61 -17.85 16.59
N LEU A 108 -5.57 -17.31 15.95
CA LEU A 108 -4.47 -18.12 15.43
C LEU A 108 -3.72 -18.74 16.63
N ARG A 109 -3.81 -20.06 16.80
CA ARG A 109 -3.16 -20.80 17.90
C ARG A 109 -1.81 -21.38 17.49
N ASP A 110 -1.78 -21.98 16.31
CA ASP A 110 -0.60 -22.62 15.73
C ASP A 110 -0.11 -21.84 14.50
N SER A 111 0.70 -22.48 13.66
CA SER A 111 1.02 -21.92 12.35
C SER A 111 -0.18 -21.94 11.42
N HIS A 112 -0.04 -21.29 10.26
CA HIS A 112 -1.01 -21.28 9.18
C HIS A 112 -0.30 -21.68 7.87
N PRO A 113 -0.96 -22.41 6.94
CA PRO A 113 -0.32 -22.84 5.69
C PRO A 113 0.40 -21.72 4.93
N TYR A 114 -0.21 -20.54 4.83
CA TYR A 114 0.42 -19.34 4.27
C TYR A 114 1.78 -18.99 4.93
N LEU A 115 1.88 -19.04 6.26
CA LEU A 115 3.12 -18.73 6.99
C LEU A 115 4.18 -19.79 6.69
N VAL A 116 3.79 -21.06 6.67
CA VAL A 116 4.68 -22.18 6.32
C VAL A 116 5.21 -22.03 4.90
N ASN A 117 4.34 -21.74 3.93
CA ASN A 117 4.72 -21.52 2.53
C ASN A 117 5.67 -20.34 2.35
N LYS A 118 5.55 -19.32 3.20
CA LYS A 118 6.48 -18.17 3.24
C LYS A 118 7.70 -18.38 4.14
N SER A 119 7.86 -19.56 4.76
CA SER A 119 8.88 -19.89 5.77
C SER A 119 8.96 -18.90 6.93
N LEU A 120 7.81 -18.41 7.37
CA LEU A 120 7.66 -17.45 8.46
C LEU A 120 7.23 -18.14 9.77
N GLY A 121 7.85 -17.72 10.87
CA GLY A 121 7.43 -18.15 12.21
C GLY A 121 6.17 -17.41 12.69
N VAL A 122 5.59 -17.87 13.81
CA VAL A 122 4.42 -17.22 14.45
C VAL A 122 4.78 -16.03 15.34
N ALA A 123 6.08 -15.77 15.56
CA ALA A 123 6.54 -14.63 16.33
C ALA A 123 6.19 -13.32 15.61
N GLY A 124 5.37 -12.48 16.25
CA GLY A 124 4.81 -11.28 15.63
C GLY A 124 3.39 -11.46 15.11
N CYS A 125 2.76 -12.63 15.30
CA CYS A 125 1.41 -12.91 14.83
C CYS A 125 0.30 -12.61 15.86
N VAL A 126 0.53 -11.72 16.81
CA VAL A 126 -0.42 -11.43 17.90
C VAL A 126 -1.69 -10.77 17.35
N GLY A 127 -2.85 -11.35 17.66
CA GLY A 127 -4.14 -10.85 17.18
C GLY A 127 -4.49 -11.24 15.75
N LEU A 128 -3.68 -12.07 15.08
CA LEU A 128 -4.17 -12.75 13.89
C LEU A 128 -5.22 -13.80 14.27
N ARG A 129 -6.15 -14.01 13.35
CA ARG A 129 -7.25 -14.97 13.51
C ARG A 129 -7.35 -15.85 12.27
N VAL A 130 -8.19 -16.87 12.34
CA VAL A 130 -8.53 -17.75 11.23
C VAL A 130 -10.05 -17.78 11.10
N ASP A 131 -10.55 -17.53 9.89
CA ASP A 131 -12.00 -17.62 9.63
C ASP A 131 -12.46 -19.08 9.43
N ALA A 132 -13.76 -19.29 9.34
CA ALA A 132 -14.34 -20.63 9.17
C ALA A 132 -13.94 -21.32 7.85
N ALA A 133 -13.49 -20.55 6.85
CA ALA A 133 -12.98 -21.08 5.59
C ALA A 133 -11.47 -21.39 5.64
N GLY A 134 -10.83 -21.23 6.79
CA GLY A 134 -9.40 -21.47 6.97
C GLY A 134 -8.52 -20.35 6.42
N TRP A 135 -9.06 -19.15 6.18
CA TRP A 135 -8.24 -18.01 5.78
C TRP A 135 -7.63 -17.32 7.00
N LEU A 136 -6.36 -16.93 6.89
CA LEU A 136 -5.70 -16.08 7.85
C LEU A 136 -6.32 -14.68 7.80
N VAL A 137 -6.69 -14.12 8.95
CA VAL A 137 -7.33 -12.81 9.08
C VAL A 137 -6.43 -11.87 9.87
N ILE A 138 -6.01 -10.79 9.21
CA ILE A 138 -5.18 -9.73 9.78
C ILE A 138 -6.06 -8.50 10.01
N PRO A 139 -6.20 -8.03 11.26
CA PRO A 139 -6.97 -6.82 11.53
C PRO A 139 -6.23 -5.58 11.02
N MET A 140 -6.92 -4.75 10.23
CA MET A 140 -6.42 -3.43 9.85
C MET A 140 -6.97 -2.40 10.84
N LEU A 141 -6.08 -1.81 11.63
CA LEU A 141 -6.40 -0.96 12.78
C LEU A 141 -6.19 0.51 12.47
N TYR A 142 -6.95 1.36 13.15
CA TYR A 142 -6.67 2.79 13.29
C TYR A 142 -7.10 3.24 14.68
N ASN A 143 -6.21 3.89 15.43
CA ASN A 143 -6.43 4.26 16.84
C ASN A 143 -6.95 3.08 17.69
N GLY A 144 -6.36 1.89 17.52
CA GLY A 144 -6.71 0.67 18.24
C GLY A 144 -8.04 0.03 17.84
N LYS A 145 -8.77 0.58 16.87
CA LYS A 145 -10.05 0.03 16.39
C LYS A 145 -9.89 -0.61 15.03
N VAL A 146 -10.51 -1.77 14.82
CA VAL A 146 -10.59 -2.41 13.50
C VAL A 146 -11.39 -1.51 12.56
N LEU A 147 -10.78 -1.14 11.44
CA LEU A 147 -11.42 -0.43 10.33
C LEU A 147 -11.74 -1.35 9.15
N SER A 148 -10.86 -2.32 8.89
CA SER A 148 -11.00 -3.30 7.81
C SER A 148 -10.21 -4.57 8.17
N LEU A 149 -10.22 -5.54 7.26
CA LEU A 149 -9.48 -6.79 7.38
C LEU A 149 -8.71 -7.03 6.09
N GLN A 150 -7.51 -7.59 6.21
CA GLN A 150 -6.89 -8.35 5.12
C GLN A 150 -7.05 -9.83 5.46
N ARG A 151 -7.61 -10.60 4.53
CA ARG A 151 -7.69 -12.05 4.60
C ARG A 151 -6.69 -12.64 3.62
N ILE A 152 -6.02 -13.72 4.00
CA ILE A 152 -5.04 -14.42 3.20
C ILE A 152 -5.41 -15.90 3.15
N SER A 153 -5.63 -16.44 1.95
CA SER A 153 -5.92 -17.86 1.78
C SER A 153 -4.72 -18.72 2.17
N PRO A 154 -4.91 -20.03 2.40
CA PRO A 154 -3.80 -20.98 2.57
C PRO A 154 -2.72 -20.88 1.47
N ASP A 155 -3.14 -20.61 0.24
CA ASP A 155 -2.26 -20.50 -0.94
C ASP A 155 -1.69 -19.09 -1.16
N GLY A 156 -2.08 -18.11 -0.33
CA GLY A 156 -1.53 -16.76 -0.37
C GLY A 156 -2.35 -15.72 -1.14
N GLU A 157 -3.57 -16.05 -1.59
CA GLU A 157 -4.48 -15.05 -2.17
C GLU A 157 -4.89 -14.03 -1.10
N LYS A 158 -4.65 -12.74 -1.35
CA LYS A 158 -4.94 -11.65 -0.40
C LYS A 158 -6.21 -10.91 -0.80
N LYS A 159 -7.16 -10.74 0.12
CA LYS A 159 -8.40 -10.00 -0.08
C LYS A 159 -8.66 -9.02 1.06
N PHE A 160 -9.05 -7.79 0.72
CA PHE A 160 -9.56 -6.84 1.71
C PHE A 160 -11.04 -7.09 2.02
N HIS A 161 -11.50 -6.65 3.18
CA HIS A 161 -12.93 -6.69 3.51
C HIS A 161 -13.70 -5.77 2.54
N PRO A 162 -14.71 -6.28 1.81
CA PRO A 162 -15.43 -5.50 0.81
C PRO A 162 -16.07 -4.24 1.40
N GLY A 163 -15.94 -3.11 0.70
CA GLY A 163 -16.53 -1.82 1.09
C GLY A 163 -15.86 -1.11 2.27
N ALA A 164 -15.04 -1.79 3.08
CA ALA A 164 -14.35 -1.19 4.20
C ALA A 164 -13.10 -0.44 3.75
N THR A 165 -12.80 0.70 4.38
CA THR A 165 -11.63 1.50 3.99
C THR A 165 -10.33 0.88 4.47
N THR A 166 -9.33 0.88 3.60
CA THR A 166 -7.94 0.56 3.95
C THR A 166 -7.15 1.82 4.33
N LYS A 167 -7.71 3.00 4.07
CA LYS A 167 -7.03 4.28 4.22
C LYS A 167 -6.65 4.55 5.67
N TYR A 168 -5.38 4.87 5.92
CA TYR A 168 -4.79 5.06 7.25
C TYR A 168 -4.77 3.81 8.13
N ALA A 169 -5.38 2.71 7.70
CA ALA A 169 -5.44 1.49 8.48
C ALA A 169 -4.10 0.75 8.37
N TYR A 170 -3.62 0.22 9.48
CA TYR A 170 -2.33 -0.47 9.57
C TYR A 170 -2.44 -1.67 10.51
N TYR A 171 -1.46 -2.56 10.45
CA TYR A 171 -1.27 -3.57 11.48
C TYR A 171 0.09 -3.35 12.12
N ALA A 172 0.13 -3.30 13.45
CA ALA A 172 1.36 -3.08 14.19
C ALA A 172 1.82 -4.39 14.83
N ILE A 173 3.01 -4.84 14.43
CA ILE A 173 3.73 -5.91 15.10
C ILE A 173 4.55 -5.25 16.20
N GLU A 174 3.99 -5.29 17.41
CA GLU A 174 4.57 -4.62 18.57
C GLU A 174 5.65 -5.46 19.25
N ARG A 175 6.66 -4.75 19.78
CA ARG A 175 7.64 -5.32 20.70
C ARG A 175 7.92 -4.34 21.84
N PRO A 176 7.76 -4.77 23.10
CA PRO A 176 8.16 -3.97 24.25
C PRO A 176 9.62 -3.53 24.12
N GLY A 177 9.89 -2.25 24.39
CA GLY A 177 11.25 -1.70 24.32
C GLY A 177 11.80 -1.48 22.90
N ALA A 178 11.00 -1.61 21.83
CA ALA A 178 11.47 -1.33 20.47
C ALA A 178 12.09 0.09 20.36
N VAL A 179 13.26 0.16 19.72
CA VAL A 179 13.99 1.42 19.46
C VAL A 179 14.03 1.79 17.99
N VAL A 180 13.58 0.88 17.12
CA VAL A 180 13.43 1.08 15.67
C VAL A 180 11.98 0.84 15.27
N THR A 181 11.41 1.73 14.48
CA THR A 181 10.10 1.60 13.85
C THR A 181 10.29 1.37 12.35
N VAL A 182 9.86 0.22 11.86
CA VAL A 182 9.91 -0.10 10.43
C VAL A 182 8.52 0.05 9.84
N LEU A 183 8.38 0.78 8.75
CA LEU A 183 7.15 0.82 7.96
C LEU A 183 7.33 -0.05 6.71
N VAL A 184 6.36 -0.91 6.42
CA VAL A 184 6.39 -1.83 5.28
C VAL A 184 5.07 -1.83 4.52
N GLU A 185 5.09 -2.28 3.27
CA GLU A 185 3.87 -2.52 2.48
C GLU A 185 3.16 -3.81 2.91
N GLY A 186 3.80 -4.96 2.73
CA GLY A 186 3.18 -6.27 2.93
C GLY A 186 3.35 -6.86 4.33
N PHE A 187 2.40 -7.72 4.72
CA PHE A 187 2.49 -8.45 5.99
C PHE A 187 3.67 -9.43 6.03
N ALA A 188 3.92 -10.19 4.96
CA ALA A 188 5.09 -11.09 4.89
C ALA A 188 6.40 -10.32 5.08
N THR A 189 6.62 -9.27 4.27
CA THR A 189 7.73 -8.33 4.41
C THR A 189 7.90 -7.85 5.85
N GLY A 190 6.79 -7.44 6.49
CA GLY A 190 6.82 -6.95 7.86
C GLY A 190 7.19 -8.00 8.89
N LEU A 191 6.66 -9.21 8.75
CA LEU A 191 6.95 -10.31 9.64
C LEU A 191 8.40 -10.79 9.49
N THR A 192 8.92 -10.83 8.26
CA THR A 192 10.35 -11.11 7.98
C THR A 192 11.25 -10.11 8.68
N VAL A 193 11.00 -8.80 8.50
CA VAL A 193 11.83 -7.76 9.12
C VAL A 193 11.71 -7.79 10.65
N PHE A 194 10.51 -8.02 11.18
CA PHE A 194 10.29 -8.14 12.62
C PHE A 194 11.09 -9.30 13.23
N GLN A 195 11.14 -10.44 12.54
CA GLN A 195 11.88 -11.63 12.99
C GLN A 195 13.39 -11.46 12.83
N ALA A 196 13.84 -10.72 11.81
CA ALA A 196 15.26 -10.42 11.59
C ALA A 196 15.83 -9.34 12.53
N ILE A 197 14.99 -8.43 13.05
CA ILE A 197 15.42 -7.27 13.85
C ILE A 197 14.79 -7.31 15.25
N PRO A 198 15.48 -7.90 16.26
CA PRO A 198 14.92 -8.14 17.60
C PRO A 198 14.52 -6.90 18.40
N ASN A 199 14.94 -5.70 18.01
CA ASN A 199 14.66 -4.44 18.70
C ASN A 199 13.74 -3.50 17.88
N SER A 200 13.01 -4.07 16.92
CA SER A 200 12.06 -3.36 16.07
C SER A 200 10.61 -3.54 16.50
N ARG A 201 9.80 -2.51 16.22
CA ARG A 201 8.36 -2.64 15.95
C ARG A 201 8.15 -2.47 14.45
N VAL A 202 7.14 -3.12 13.89
CA VAL A 202 6.84 -3.04 12.45
C VAL A 202 5.41 -2.59 12.22
N ILE A 203 5.21 -1.62 11.34
CA ILE A 203 3.92 -1.11 10.91
C ILE A 203 3.69 -1.56 9.46
N VAL A 204 2.62 -2.32 9.22
CA VAL A 204 2.21 -2.83 7.91
C VAL A 204 1.13 -1.93 7.32
N GLY A 205 1.41 -1.32 6.17
CA GLY A 205 0.51 -0.41 5.45
C GLY A 205 -0.43 -1.07 4.46
N PHE A 206 -0.23 -2.37 4.17
CA PHE A 206 -1.02 -3.25 3.31
C PHE A 206 -1.04 -2.96 1.80
N ASN A 207 -0.70 -1.76 1.37
CA ASN A 207 -0.52 -1.41 -0.05
C ASN A 207 0.30 -0.12 -0.21
N ALA A 208 0.95 0.03 -1.36
CA ALA A 208 1.76 1.19 -1.73
C ALA A 208 1.04 2.54 -1.51
N GLY A 209 -0.21 2.66 -1.96
CA GLY A 209 -1.00 3.91 -1.87
C GLY A 209 -1.34 4.34 -0.44
N ASN A 210 -1.17 3.47 0.54
CA ASN A 210 -1.47 3.73 1.95
C ASN A 210 -0.22 4.03 2.79
N LEU A 211 0.99 3.75 2.30
CA LEU A 211 2.23 3.92 3.07
C LEU A 211 2.42 5.35 3.58
N ALA A 212 2.35 6.34 2.69
CA ALA A 212 2.49 7.75 3.08
C ALA A 212 1.39 8.20 4.05
N LEU A 213 0.16 7.72 3.84
CA LEU A 213 -0.98 8.03 4.71
C LEU A 213 -0.79 7.46 6.12
N VAL A 214 -0.28 6.23 6.23
CA VAL A 214 0.06 5.62 7.53
C VAL A 214 1.24 6.38 8.17
N ALA A 215 2.27 6.74 7.41
CA ALA A 215 3.41 7.51 7.88
C ALA A 215 3.04 8.88 8.48
N GLU A 216 2.01 9.54 7.93
CA GLU A 216 1.48 10.81 8.47
C GLU A 216 0.92 10.64 9.90
N ARG A 217 0.27 9.50 10.17
CA ARG A 217 -0.57 9.32 11.36
C ARG A 217 -0.02 8.38 12.41
N MET A 218 0.85 7.45 12.03
CA MET A 218 1.42 6.47 12.96
C MET A 218 2.18 7.15 14.10
N GLU A 219 2.29 6.45 15.21
CA GLU A 219 3.14 6.85 16.32
C GLU A 219 4.61 6.72 15.90
N ARG A 220 5.41 7.78 16.09
CA ARG A 220 6.83 7.80 15.76
C ARG A 220 7.61 7.51 17.04
N ARG A 221 8.33 6.38 17.05
CA ARG A 221 9.15 5.94 18.18
C ARG A 221 10.57 5.60 17.74
N GLY A 222 11.55 6.32 18.29
CA GLY A 222 12.98 6.05 18.08
C GLY A 222 13.44 6.29 16.65
N MET A 223 14.35 5.44 16.17
CA MET A 223 14.78 5.45 14.76
C MET A 223 13.65 4.92 13.87
N GLY A 224 13.62 5.34 12.61
CA GLY A 224 12.69 4.85 11.62
C GLY A 224 13.37 4.46 10.31
N VAL A 225 12.72 3.58 9.56
CA VAL A 225 13.10 3.17 8.21
C VAL A 225 11.86 2.67 7.47
N VAL A 226 11.78 2.91 6.16
CA VAL A 226 10.75 2.31 5.31
C VAL A 226 11.38 1.15 4.54
N CYS A 227 10.87 -0.06 4.73
CA CYS A 227 11.28 -1.21 3.93
C CYS A 227 10.33 -1.37 2.75
N ALA A 228 10.86 -1.16 1.55
CA ALA A 228 10.12 -1.23 0.30
C ALA A 228 10.18 -2.62 -0.32
N ASP A 229 9.14 -2.93 -1.09
CA ASP A 229 9.20 -3.97 -2.12
C ASP A 229 9.89 -3.37 -3.37
N ASN A 230 10.75 -4.13 -4.03
CA ASN A 230 11.54 -3.73 -5.18
C ASN A 230 10.94 -4.32 -6.48
N ASP A 231 9.94 -3.64 -7.03
CA ASP A 231 9.16 -4.05 -8.19
C ASP A 231 9.91 -3.90 -9.54
N HIS A 232 11.14 -4.43 -9.60
CA HIS A 232 12.07 -4.27 -10.72
C HIS A 232 11.49 -4.74 -12.07
N GLU A 233 10.68 -5.81 -12.10
CA GLU A 233 9.97 -6.24 -13.31
C GLU A 233 8.95 -5.19 -13.81
N THR A 234 8.24 -4.55 -12.89
CA THR A 234 7.30 -3.48 -13.24
C THR A 234 8.05 -2.24 -13.72
N GLU A 235 9.20 -1.95 -13.12
CA GLU A 235 10.08 -0.87 -13.56
C GLU A 235 10.60 -1.09 -14.98
N MET A 236 11.08 -2.30 -15.31
CA MET A 236 11.50 -2.64 -16.67
C MET A 236 10.38 -2.47 -17.70
N ARG A 237 9.14 -2.80 -17.34
CA ARG A 237 7.97 -2.74 -18.24
C ARG A 237 7.34 -1.35 -18.34
N ARG A 238 7.33 -0.56 -17.27
CA ARG A 238 6.58 0.71 -17.17
C ARG A 238 7.46 1.95 -17.00
N GLY A 239 8.75 1.78 -16.71
CA GLY A 239 9.70 2.86 -16.48
C GLY A 239 9.66 3.49 -15.08
N PHE A 240 8.93 2.89 -14.13
CA PHE A 240 8.87 3.33 -12.74
C PHE A 240 8.60 2.16 -11.78
N ASN A 241 9.03 2.29 -10.52
CA ASN A 241 8.97 1.26 -9.49
C ASN A 241 7.95 1.65 -8.40
N PRO A 242 6.70 1.16 -8.45
CA PRO A 242 5.64 1.59 -7.55
C PRO A 242 5.97 1.39 -6.06
N GLY A 243 6.55 0.23 -5.70
CA GLY A 243 6.97 -0.06 -4.33
C GLY A 243 8.02 0.91 -3.80
N LEU A 244 9.08 1.19 -4.58
CA LEU A 244 10.10 2.17 -4.20
C LEU A 244 9.56 3.60 -4.15
N ASP A 245 8.72 4.00 -5.11
CA ASP A 245 8.17 5.36 -5.15
C ASP A 245 7.25 5.63 -3.96
N ALA A 246 6.39 4.66 -3.60
CA ALA A 246 5.54 4.74 -2.43
C ALA A 246 6.33 4.74 -1.12
N ALA A 247 7.38 3.92 -1.03
CA ALA A 247 8.26 3.89 0.13
C ALA A 247 9.04 5.20 0.30
N ARG A 248 9.53 5.79 -0.79
CA ARG A 248 10.19 7.11 -0.78
C ARG A 248 9.26 8.21 -0.31
N ALA A 249 8.01 8.24 -0.80
CA ALA A 249 7.02 9.20 -0.35
C ALA A 249 6.73 9.06 1.16
N ALA A 250 6.64 7.83 1.68
CA ALA A 250 6.45 7.60 3.11
C ALA A 250 7.71 7.97 3.93
N ALA A 251 8.90 7.67 3.41
CA ALA A 251 10.16 7.98 4.04
C ALA A 251 10.39 9.50 4.13
N GLU A 252 9.96 10.26 3.13
CA GLU A 252 9.98 11.73 3.14
C GLU A 252 9.10 12.30 4.26
N VAL A 253 7.88 11.77 4.44
CA VAL A 253 6.96 12.15 5.53
C VAL A 253 7.58 11.91 6.91
N LEU A 254 8.38 10.86 7.05
CA LEU A 254 9.04 10.49 8.31
C LEU A 254 10.43 11.11 8.46
N GLY A 255 11.02 11.61 7.39
CA GLY A 255 12.43 12.02 7.31
C GLY A 255 13.40 10.90 7.64
N VAL A 256 13.19 9.72 7.05
CA VAL A 256 14.06 8.54 7.24
C VAL A 256 14.54 7.97 5.91
N GLY A 257 15.41 6.96 5.94
CA GLY A 257 15.84 6.26 4.75
C GLY A 257 14.88 5.16 4.29
N VAL A 258 15.12 4.68 3.06
CA VAL A 258 14.44 3.53 2.46
C VAL A 258 15.43 2.37 2.37
N ALA A 259 15.01 1.18 2.78
CA ALA A 259 15.73 -0.07 2.56
C ALA A 259 14.92 -0.95 1.62
N PHE A 260 15.57 -1.61 0.66
CA PHE A 260 14.93 -2.54 -0.26
C PHE A 260 15.85 -3.73 -0.52
N PRO A 261 15.30 -4.91 -0.80
CA PRO A 261 16.10 -6.07 -1.14
C PRO A 261 16.57 -6.03 -2.60
N THR A 262 17.64 -6.77 -2.88
CA THR A 262 18.04 -7.11 -4.24
C THR A 262 17.97 -8.61 -4.35
N CYS A 263 17.01 -9.10 -5.12
CA CYS A 263 16.75 -10.51 -5.36
C CYS A 263 16.93 -10.78 -6.86
N GLU A 264 17.37 -11.98 -7.22
CA GLU A 264 17.26 -12.45 -8.60
C GLU A 264 15.80 -12.79 -8.94
N GLN A 265 15.07 -13.32 -7.97
CA GLN A 265 13.66 -13.69 -8.09
C GLN A 265 12.85 -13.12 -6.94
N GLY A 266 11.72 -12.48 -7.26
CA GLY A 266 10.86 -11.84 -6.28
C GLY A 266 11.23 -10.39 -5.99
N THR A 267 10.43 -9.74 -5.16
CA THR A 267 10.50 -8.28 -4.99
C THR A 267 10.61 -7.85 -3.52
N ASP A 268 10.26 -8.71 -2.57
CA ASP A 268 10.15 -8.34 -1.16
C ASP A 268 11.23 -8.96 -0.27
N TRP A 269 11.29 -8.49 1.00
CA TRP A 269 12.28 -8.96 1.97
C TRP A 269 12.11 -10.45 2.34
N ASN A 270 10.90 -10.99 2.20
CA ASN A 270 10.67 -12.42 2.43
C ASN A 270 11.27 -13.23 1.28
N ASP A 271 11.07 -12.81 0.04
CA ASP A 271 11.65 -13.45 -1.13
C ASP A 271 13.19 -13.42 -1.05
N TYR A 272 13.77 -12.28 -0.63
CA TYR A 272 15.21 -12.18 -0.34
C TYR A 272 15.69 -13.23 0.66
N VAL A 273 15.00 -13.37 1.80
CA VAL A 273 15.37 -14.37 2.80
C VAL A 273 15.28 -15.77 2.23
N MET A 274 14.22 -16.10 1.49
CA MET A 274 14.04 -17.42 0.88
C MET A 274 15.18 -17.75 -0.09
N GLU A 275 15.53 -16.80 -0.98
CA GLU A 275 16.63 -16.93 -1.93
C GLU A 275 17.97 -17.13 -1.20
N GLN A 276 18.28 -16.30 -0.21
CA GLN A 276 19.53 -16.40 0.54
C GLN A 276 19.62 -17.70 1.37
N MET A 277 18.50 -18.19 1.89
CA MET A 277 18.44 -19.49 2.56
C MET A 277 18.73 -20.63 1.58
N GLU A 278 18.18 -20.58 0.37
CA GLU A 278 18.44 -21.57 -0.68
C GLU A 278 19.91 -21.57 -1.11
N LEU A 279 20.47 -20.40 -1.41
CA LEU A 279 21.88 -20.23 -1.76
C LEU A 279 22.82 -20.74 -0.65
N ALA A 280 22.50 -20.43 0.61
CA ALA A 280 23.31 -20.88 1.74
C ALA A 280 23.24 -22.40 1.98
N HIS A 281 22.11 -23.05 1.66
CA HIS A 281 21.99 -24.51 1.67
C HIS A 281 22.74 -25.14 0.50
N ALA A 282 22.62 -24.58 -0.71
CA ALA A 282 23.31 -25.06 -1.89
C ALA A 282 24.83 -24.99 -1.74
N GLY A 283 25.36 -23.84 -1.26
CA GLY A 283 26.80 -23.65 -1.05
C GLY A 283 27.41 -24.62 -0.02
N GLN A 284 26.61 -25.11 0.95
CA GLN A 284 27.09 -26.10 1.91
C GLN A 284 27.09 -27.54 1.40
N ARG A 285 26.37 -27.84 0.31
CA ARG A 285 26.41 -29.18 -0.31
C ARG A 285 27.80 -29.48 -0.87
N PHE A 286 28.49 -28.46 -1.35
CA PHE A 286 29.80 -28.56 -1.99
C PHE A 286 30.97 -28.16 -1.07
N SER A 287 30.71 -27.83 0.20
CA SER A 287 31.75 -27.46 1.15
C SER A 287 32.29 -28.66 1.92
N PHE A 288 33.63 -28.74 2.05
CA PHE A 288 34.33 -29.68 2.92
C PHE A 288 34.43 -29.21 4.39
N SER A 289 33.95 -28.01 4.69
CA SER A 289 33.87 -27.49 6.06
C SER A 289 32.71 -28.10 6.85
N ARG A 290 32.73 -27.96 8.19
CA ARG A 290 31.57 -28.30 9.04
C ARG A 290 30.32 -27.57 8.53
N LYS A 291 29.25 -28.32 8.26
CA LYS A 291 27.96 -27.78 7.82
C LYS A 291 27.30 -26.99 8.95
N ARG A 292 26.71 -25.85 8.60
CA ARG A 292 25.92 -25.04 9.52
C ARG A 292 24.53 -25.67 9.68
N THR A 293 23.96 -25.54 10.86
CA THR A 293 22.57 -25.94 11.09
C THR A 293 21.61 -24.96 10.42
N ALA A 294 20.35 -25.35 10.19
CA ALA A 294 19.32 -24.46 9.64
C ALA A 294 19.19 -23.16 10.46
N ILE A 295 19.26 -23.27 11.80
CA ILE A 295 19.22 -22.12 12.71
C ILE A 295 20.42 -21.18 12.49
N GLN A 296 21.62 -21.73 12.33
CA GLN A 296 22.83 -20.91 12.07
C GLN A 296 22.76 -20.20 10.71
N ILE A 297 22.20 -20.86 9.70
CA ILE A 297 21.99 -20.26 8.38
C ILE A 297 20.98 -19.13 8.47
N GLN A 298 19.80 -19.39 9.05
CA GLN A 298 18.76 -18.39 9.25
C GLN A 298 19.28 -17.19 10.04
N THR A 299 20.04 -17.43 11.11
CA THR A 299 20.67 -16.35 11.90
C THR A 299 21.60 -15.49 11.04
N SER A 300 22.39 -16.10 10.16
CA SER A 300 23.28 -15.35 9.26
C SER A 300 22.52 -14.53 8.21
N VAL A 301 21.44 -15.08 7.63
CA VAL A 301 20.60 -14.38 6.67
C VAL A 301 19.85 -13.22 7.35
N PHE A 302 19.32 -13.44 8.55
CA PHE A 302 18.65 -12.39 9.33
C PHE A 302 19.61 -11.30 9.78
N ALA A 303 20.86 -11.64 10.09
CA ALA A 303 21.89 -10.64 10.39
C ALA A 303 22.17 -9.73 9.19
N ASP A 304 22.15 -10.27 7.96
CA ASP A 304 22.31 -9.48 6.74
C ASP A 304 21.09 -8.58 6.48
N VAL A 305 19.86 -9.09 6.62
CA VAL A 305 18.63 -8.27 6.56
C VAL A 305 18.72 -7.11 7.57
N LYS A 306 19.06 -7.42 8.82
CA LYS A 306 19.24 -6.40 9.87
C LYS A 306 20.28 -5.36 9.45
N LEU A 307 21.44 -5.77 8.93
CA LEU A 307 22.49 -4.85 8.50
C LEU A 307 22.00 -3.91 7.39
N LYS A 308 21.34 -4.45 6.35
CA LYS A 308 20.83 -3.66 5.23
C LYS A 308 19.75 -2.67 5.66
N VAL A 309 18.79 -3.12 6.48
CA VAL A 309 17.71 -2.25 6.99
C VAL A 309 18.26 -1.17 7.92
N MET A 310 19.15 -1.53 8.85
CA MET A 310 19.69 -0.57 9.82
C MET A 310 20.61 0.49 9.20
N ARG A 311 21.24 0.22 8.04
CA ARG A 311 22.01 1.22 7.28
C ARG A 311 21.15 2.38 6.78
N ALA A 312 19.85 2.15 6.54
CA ALA A 312 18.90 3.18 6.12
C ALA A 312 18.15 3.80 7.29
N ALA A 313 18.30 3.28 8.51
CA ALA A 313 17.57 3.77 9.67
C ALA A 313 18.11 5.13 10.14
N GLN A 314 17.20 6.07 10.38
CA GLN A 314 17.50 7.43 10.81
C GLN A 314 16.57 7.86 11.95
N LEU A 315 16.92 8.91 12.70
CA LEU A 315 15.98 9.51 13.65
C LEU A 315 14.77 10.07 12.89
N MET A 316 13.56 9.65 13.29
CA MET A 316 12.34 10.17 12.68
C MET A 316 12.16 11.66 12.98
N ARG A 317 11.65 12.40 12.00
CA ARG A 317 11.24 13.79 12.17
C ARG A 317 10.13 13.91 13.21
N ALA A 318 10.24 14.93 14.05
CA ALA A 318 9.17 15.37 14.92
C ALA A 318 7.89 15.63 14.09
N LYS A 319 6.73 15.40 14.71
CA LYS A 319 5.43 15.72 14.11
C LYS A 319 5.20 17.22 14.10
#